data_AF-A0A061LXM2-F1
#
_entry.id   AF-A0A061LXM2-F1
#
_cell.length_a   1.000
_cell.length_b   1.000
_cell.length_c   1.000
_cell.angle_alpha   90.00
_cell.angle_beta   90.00
_cell.angle_gamma   90.00
#
_symmetry.space_group_name_H-M   'P 1'
#
loop_
_entity.id
_entity.type
_entity.pdbx_description
1 polymer ?
#
loop_
_entity_poly.entity_id
_entity_poly.type
_entity_poly.pdbx_seq_one_letter_code
_entity_poly.pdbx_strand_id
1 'polypeptide(L)' 'MSDCGCETAQANLYELLRGELCAEESAPIREHLESCPGCQDEQTVCIRLTEVVRRACEEERENCAPADLRDAILRGLRVS' A
#
# COMPACT_ATOMS: atom_id res chain seq x y z
N MET A 1 14.08 14.03 25.87
CA MET A 1 13.14 13.97 24.73
C MET A 1 12.78 12.52 24.61
N SER A 2 11.62 12.12 25.12
CA SER A 2 11.19 10.71 25.06
C SER A 2 11.03 10.35 23.59
N ASP A 3 11.72 9.30 23.16
CA ASP A 3 11.55 8.72 21.85
C ASP A 3 10.09 8.28 21.70
N CYS A 4 9.34 8.96 20.83
CA CYS A 4 7.94 8.67 20.55
C CYS A 4 7.73 7.34 19.81
N GLY A 5 8.81 6.64 19.43
CA GLY A 5 8.76 5.49 18.53
C GLY A 5 8.67 5.89 17.06
N CYS A 6 8.87 7.19 16.77
CA CYS A 6 8.73 7.75 15.43
C CYS A 6 9.79 7.22 14.46
N GLU A 7 11.02 6.97 14.92
CA GLU A 7 12.09 6.42 14.08
C GLU A 7 11.75 5.01 13.58
N THR A 8 11.30 4.13 14.47
CA THR A 8 10.86 2.77 14.11
C THR A 8 9.63 2.81 13.20
N ALA A 9 8.65 3.67 13.49
CA ALA A 9 7.45 3.78 12.67
C ALA A 9 7.77 4.25 11.25
N GLN A 10 8.60 5.28 11.10
CA GLN A 10 9.02 5.80 9.79
C GLN A 10 9.87 4.80 9.02
N ALA A 11 10.80 4.11 9.70
CA ALA A 11 11.67 3.12 9.07
C ALA A 11 10.92 1.94 8.47
N ASN A 12 9.76 1.56 9.05
CA ASN A 12 8.99 0.38 8.64
C ASN A 12 7.64 0.74 7.96
N LEU A 13 7.40 2.02 7.69
CA LEU A 13 6.11 2.51 7.19
C LEU A 13 5.79 1.95 5.80
N TYR A 14 6.80 1.78 4.95
CA TYR A 14 6.61 1.28 3.60
C TYR A 14 6.30 -0.21 3.59
N GLU A 15 7.02 -1.01 4.37
CA GLU A 15 6.78 -2.44 4.55
C GLU A 15 5.38 -2.68 5.14
N LEU A 16 4.99 -1.87 6.13
CA LEU A 16 3.64 -1.89 6.69
C LEU A 16 2.56 -1.66 5.61
N LEU A 17 2.71 -0.60 4.80
CA LEU A 17 1.74 -0.23 3.76
C LEU A 17 1.67 -1.25 2.62
N ARG A 18 2.75 -1.99 2.35
CA ARG A 18 2.80 -3.06 1.35
C ARG A 18 2.34 -4.41 1.89
N GLY A 19 2.05 -4.51 3.20
CA GLY A 19 1.65 -5.76 3.84
C GLY A 19 2.79 -6.78 3.96
N GLU A 20 4.03 -6.29 4.05
CA GLU A 20 5.25 -7.10 4.10
C GLU A 20 5.68 -7.45 5.54
N LEU A 21 4.99 -6.89 6.53
CA LEU A 21 5.22 -7.17 7.96
C LEU A 21 4.24 -8.20 8.50
N CYS A 22 4.69 -9.01 9.46
CA CYS A 22 3.78 -9.90 10.19
C CYS A 22 2.82 -9.12 11.12
N ALA A 23 1.87 -9.81 11.73
CA ALA A 23 0.90 -9.19 12.63
C ALA A 23 1.59 -8.54 13.84
N GLU A 24 2.61 -9.21 14.38
CA GLU A 24 3.35 -8.77 15.56
C GLU A 24 4.20 -7.52 15.26
N GLU A 25 4.85 -7.47 14.10
CA GLU A 25 5.65 -6.32 13.66
C GLU A 25 4.79 -5.12 13.28
N SER A 26 3.63 -5.37 12.67
CA SER A 26 2.74 -4.30 12.19
C SER A 26 1.93 -3.63 13.31
N ALA A 27 1.56 -4.36 14.36
CA ALA A 27 0.72 -3.85 15.45
C ALA A 27 1.25 -2.57 16.13
N PRO A 28 2.50 -2.50 16.63
CA PRO A 28 3.00 -1.31 17.32
C PRO A 28 3.12 -0.10 16.40
N ILE A 29 3.41 -0.31 15.10
CA ILE A 29 3.49 0.79 14.13
C ILE A 29 2.10 1.37 13.87
N ARG A 30 1.06 0.53 13.74
CA ARG A 30 -0.32 1.00 13.60
C ARG A 30 -0.79 1.80 14.81
N GLU A 31 -0.52 1.29 16.01
CA GLU A 31 -0.83 2.00 17.26
C GLU A 31 -0.14 3.38 17.33
N HIS A 32 1.12 3.45 16.89
CA HIS A 32 1.82 4.73 16.81
C HIS A 32 1.18 5.70 15.79
N LEU A 33 0.81 5.19 14.61
CA LEU A 33 0.16 5.99 13.58
C LEU A 33 -1.19 6.56 14.04
N GLU A 34 -1.89 5.90 14.96
CA GLU A 34 -3.16 6.42 15.52
C GLU A 34 -2.95 7.65 16.42
N SER A 35 -1.76 7.81 17.01
CA SER A 35 -1.50 8.82 18.05
C SER A 35 -0.48 9.90 17.66
N CYS A 36 0.26 9.72 16.56
CA CYS A 36 1.33 10.61 16.13
C CYS A 36 0.99 11.34 14.81
N PRO A 37 0.64 12.65 14.85
CA PRO A 37 0.32 13.42 13.65
C PRO A 37 1.44 13.46 12.61
N GLY A 38 2.69 13.56 13.05
CA GLY A 38 3.83 13.58 12.11
C GLY A 38 3.96 12.29 11.32
N CYS A 39 3.69 11.14 11.94
CA CYS A 39 3.72 9.86 11.23
C CYS A 39 2.45 9.63 10.38
N GLN A 40 1.31 10.24 10.73
CA GLN A 40 0.11 10.26 9.88
C GLN A 40 0.34 11.06 8.59
N ASP A 41 1.05 12.19 8.68
CA ASP A 41 1.41 12.99 7.53
C ASP A 41 2.33 12.20 6.58
N GLU A 42 3.36 11.54 7.12
CA GLU A 42 4.24 10.65 6.35
C GLU A 42 3.47 9.49 5.70
N GLN A 43 2.55 8.86 6.44
CA GLN A 43 1.67 7.81 5.91
C GLN A 43 0.85 8.33 4.73
N THR A 44 0.30 9.53 4.85
CA THR A 44 -0.48 10.17 3.78
C THR A 44 0.37 10.39 2.54
N VAL A 45 1.60 10.89 2.69
CA VAL A 45 2.53 11.08 1.56
C VAL A 45 2.84 9.74 0.87
N CYS A 46 3.16 8.70 1.64
CA CYS A 46 3.46 7.37 1.12
C CYS A 46 2.30 6.77 0.32
N ILE A 47 1.06 6.91 0.83
CA ILE A 47 -0.16 6.47 0.14
C ILE A 47 -0.34 7.25 -1.16
N ARG A 48 -0.23 8.58 -1.13
CA ARG A 48 -0.41 9.43 -2.31
C ARG A 48 0.59 9.11 -3.41
N LEU A 49 1.86 8.93 -3.08
CA LEU A 49 2.89 8.52 -4.04
C LEU A 49 2.56 7.16 -4.67
N THR A 50 2.17 6.19 -3.85
CA THR A 50 1.78 4.85 -4.30
C THR A 50 0.55 4.90 -5.23
N GLU A 51 -0.45 5.71 -4.88
CA GLU A 51 -1.65 5.91 -5.71
C GLU A 51 -1.32 6.51 -7.08
N VAL A 52 -0.42 7.50 -7.13
CA VAL A 52 0.01 8.12 -8.40
C VAL A 52 0.70 7.10 -9.30
N VAL A 53 1.64 6.31 -8.75
CA VAL A 53 2.32 5.25 -9.52
C VAL A 53 1.32 4.21 -10.00
N ARG A 54 0.42 3.74 -9.12
CA ARG A 54 -0.61 2.76 -9.48
C ARG A 54 -1.47 3.25 -10.63
N ARG A 55 -1.95 4.50 -10.56
CA ARG A 55 -2.77 5.11 -11.61
C ARG A 55 -2.02 5.20 -12.93
N ALA A 56 -0.76 5.64 -12.93
CA ALA A 56 0.05 5.68 -14.15
C ALA A 56 0.20 4.27 -14.76
N CYS A 57 0.44 3.24 -13.93
CA CYS A 57 0.49 1.86 -14.41
C CYS A 57 -0.86 1.34 -14.92
N GLU A 58 -1.98 1.75 -14.34
CA GLU A 58 -3.33 1.37 -14.77
C GLU A 58 -3.70 2.04 -16.10
N GLU A 59 -3.41 3.33 -16.25
CA GLU A 59 -3.59 4.08 -17.50
C GLU A 59 -2.76 3.44 -18.63
N GLU A 60 -1.51 3.06 -18.37
CA GLU A 60 -0.69 2.28 -19.32
C GLU A 60 -1.28 0.89 -19.61
N ARG A 61 -1.77 0.17 -18.59
CA ARG A 61 -2.40 -1.16 -18.76
C ARG A 61 -3.67 -1.10 -19.57
N GLU A 62 -4.51 -0.07 -19.41
CA GLU A 62 -5.74 0.09 -20.19
C GLU A 62 -5.43 0.28 -21.69
N ASN A 63 -4.31 0.91 -22.01
CA ASN A 63 -3.82 1.06 -23.38
C ASN A 63 -3.10 -0.19 -23.93
N CYS A 64 -2.69 -1.13 -23.08
CA CYS A 64 -1.87 -2.29 -23.47
C CYS A 64 -2.55 -3.66 -23.32
N ALA A 65 -3.61 -3.79 -22.53
CA ALA A 65 -4.25 -5.08 -22.28
C ALA A 65 -5.13 -5.49 -23.48
N PRO A 66 -4.86 -6.62 -24.15
CA PRO A 66 -5.74 -7.11 -25.21
C PRO A 66 -7.13 -7.40 -24.62
N ALA A 67 -8.17 -6.75 -25.15
CA ALA A 67 -9.56 -6.91 -24.66
C ALA A 67 -9.97 -8.40 -24.58
N ASP A 68 -9.49 -9.17 -25.55
CA ASP A 68 -9.75 -10.60 -25.72
C ASP A 68 -9.22 -11.45 -24.54
N LEU A 69 -8.12 -11.03 -23.92
CA LEU A 69 -7.47 -11.74 -22.82
C LEU A 69 -8.29 -11.62 -21.54
N ARG A 70 -8.82 -10.42 -21.26
CA ARG A 70 -9.74 -10.21 -20.12
C ARG A 70 -10.98 -11.09 -20.26
N ASP A 71 -11.57 -11.12 -21.44
CA ASP A 71 -12.76 -11.93 -21.71
C ASP A 71 -12.47 -13.43 -21.59
N ALA A 72 -11.29 -13.89 -22.02
CA ALA A 72 -10.87 -15.27 -21.84
C ALA A 72 -10.73 -15.67 -20.37
N ILE A 73 -10.12 -14.81 -19.54
CA ILE A 73 -9.97 -15.05 -18.09
C ILE A 73 -11.34 -15.08 -17.40
N LEU A 74 -12.21 -14.11 -17.68
CA LEU A 74 -13.55 -14.05 -17.08
C LEU A 74 -14.42 -15.24 -17.46
N ARG A 75 -14.27 -15.80 -18.67
CA ARG A 75 -14.91 -17.06 -19.04
C ARG A 75 -14.39 -18.23 -18.21
N GLY A 76 -13.08 -18.35 -18.04
CA GLY A 76 -12.47 -19.42 -17.24
C GLY A 76 -12.95 -19.45 -15.79
N LEU A 77 -13.04 -18.28 -15.14
CA LEU A 77 -13.49 -18.15 -13.75
C LEU A 77 -14.97 -18.45 -13.52
N ARG A 78 -15.80 -18.46 -14.59
CA ARG A 78 -17.24 -18.75 -14.51
C ARG A 78 -17.57 -20.23 -14.70
N VAL A 79 -16.62 -21.02 -15.18
CA VAL A 79 -16.77 -22.46 -15.46
C VAL A 79 -16.27 -23.32 -14.28
N SER A 80 -15.56 -22.69 -13.34
CA SER A 80 -15.10 -23.24 -12.04
C SER A 80 -16.06 -22.92 -10.91
#